data_AF-A0A363SXU6-F1
#
_entry.id   AF-A0A363SXU6-F1
#
_cell.length_a   1.000
_cell.length_b   1.000
_cell.length_c   1.000
_cell.angle_alpha   90.00
_cell.angle_beta   90.00
_cell.angle_gamma   90.00
#
_symmetry.space_group_name_H-M   'P 1'
#
loop_
_entity.id
_entity.type
_entity.pdbx_description
1 polymer ?
#
loop_
_entity_poly.entity_id
_entity_poly.type
_entity_poly.pdbx_seq_one_letter_code
_entity_poly.pdbx_strand_id
1 'polypeptide(L)'
;MLRPCWRVMMPKTEFQIAIVEDDPFARNWMALLAARDWRTRLAGEFDEPLKVIPLLHQKSSNVDLILMDTEIPGGEDWIPEILGVISGLKHPPAILCTGNRANPQVLSRLAHPCFVGYILKDEISFALAWAIDIALTGKWVITEGVRSLAAAMHYPIPHPCVVMDGRKTLQSTLSKHQSEVSRLAFLFSMERRELADEMGIVEDWSYGLVSQIYAQLGVKDILNDDEALISYFGDQPLILAHVQKIREAGNHSFKAHDLETLAFHLITMPEMVELH
;
A
#
# COMPACT_ATOMS: atom_id res chain seq x y z
N MET A 1 -1.28 28.38 -12.71
CA MET A 1 -0.26 27.54 -12.06
C MET A 1 -0.55 27.49 -10.56
N LEU A 2 -1.38 26.55 -10.14
CA LEU A 2 -1.57 26.26 -8.71
C LEU A 2 -0.37 25.40 -8.28
N ARG A 3 0.38 25.87 -7.28
CA ARG A 3 1.47 25.09 -6.69
C ARG A 3 0.88 23.84 -6.02
N PRO A 4 1.58 22.69 -6.03
CA PRO A 4 1.17 21.57 -5.19
C PRO A 4 1.16 22.04 -3.73
N CYS A 5 0.06 21.79 -3.00
CA CYS A 5 -0.14 22.31 -1.64
C CYS A 5 0.71 21.58 -0.59
N TRP A 6 1.51 20.58 -0.97
CA TRP A 6 2.37 19.84 -0.07
C TRP A 6 3.74 20.53 0.06
N ARG A 7 3.93 21.27 1.14
CA ARG A 7 5.22 21.85 1.53
C ARG A 7 5.82 20.98 2.64
N VAL A 8 6.98 20.39 2.36
CA VAL A 8 7.99 19.77 3.26
C VAL A 8 7.48 19.52 4.69
N MET A 9 6.90 18.34 4.91
CA MET A 9 6.63 17.84 6.26
C MET A 9 7.95 17.41 6.92
N MET A 10 8.05 17.63 8.24
CA MET A 10 8.97 16.90 9.12
C MET A 10 8.96 15.41 8.74
N PRO A 11 10.08 14.67 8.84
CA PRO A 11 10.10 13.26 8.47
C PRO A 11 9.07 12.53 9.32
N LYS A 12 7.92 12.21 8.72
CA LYS A 12 6.92 11.36 9.33
C LYS A 12 7.55 10.00 9.54
N THR A 13 7.13 9.29 10.57
CA THR A 13 7.53 7.90 10.79
C THR A 13 6.57 6.92 10.16
N GLU A 14 5.35 7.37 9.84
CA GLU A 14 4.25 6.61 9.25
C GLU A 14 3.17 7.59 8.72
N PHE A 15 2.33 7.12 7.81
CA PHE A 15 1.18 7.81 7.26
C PHE A 15 -0.11 7.35 7.92
N GLN A 16 -0.99 8.28 8.28
CA GLN A 16 -2.31 7.94 8.82
C GLN A 16 -3.33 7.78 7.68
N ILE A 17 -3.97 6.63 7.59
CA ILE A 17 -4.89 6.32 6.50
C ILE A 17 -6.30 6.01 6.99
N ALA A 18 -7.30 6.53 6.27
CA ALA A 18 -8.70 6.18 6.47
C ALA A 18 -9.16 5.30 5.32
N ILE A 19 -9.94 4.25 5.61
CA ILE A 19 -10.51 3.35 4.60
C ILE A 19 -12.01 3.57 4.52
N VAL A 20 -12.52 3.80 3.32
CA VAL A 20 -13.95 3.87 3.01
C VAL A 20 -14.26 2.80 1.98
N GLU A 21 -14.98 1.76 2.40
CA GLU A 21 -15.27 0.56 1.60
C GLU A 21 -16.53 -0.07 2.20
N ASP A 22 -17.57 -0.34 1.42
CA ASP A 22 -18.82 -0.92 1.94
C ASP A 22 -18.70 -2.43 2.18
N ASP A 23 -17.96 -3.14 1.32
CA ASP A 23 -17.71 -4.57 1.48
C ASP A 23 -16.85 -4.85 2.73
N PRO A 24 -17.39 -5.51 3.77
CA PRO A 24 -16.63 -5.82 4.97
C PRO A 24 -15.40 -6.70 4.71
N PHE A 25 -15.41 -7.56 3.68
CA PHE A 25 -14.26 -8.40 3.36
C PHE A 25 -13.12 -7.59 2.74
N ALA A 26 -13.42 -6.77 1.74
CA ALA A 26 -12.45 -5.85 1.16
C ALA A 26 -11.90 -4.88 2.20
N ARG A 27 -12.76 -4.31 3.07
CA ARG A 27 -12.36 -3.36 4.10
C ARG A 27 -11.40 -3.98 5.11
N ASN A 28 -11.73 -5.15 5.64
CA ASN A 28 -10.87 -5.90 6.56
C ASN A 28 -9.53 -6.29 5.89
N TRP A 29 -9.58 -6.66 4.61
CA TRP A 29 -8.37 -7.00 3.86
C TRP A 29 -7.42 -5.82 3.72
N MET A 30 -7.95 -4.66 3.32
CA MET A 30 -7.18 -3.42 3.21
C MET A 30 -6.63 -2.98 4.57
N ALA A 31 -7.43 -3.09 5.64
CA ALA A 31 -7.01 -2.79 7.01
C ALA A 31 -5.86 -3.69 7.47
N LEU A 32 -5.89 -4.98 7.14
CA LEU A 32 -4.81 -5.93 7.43
C LEU A 32 -3.51 -5.56 6.70
N LEU A 33 -3.58 -5.26 5.40
CA LEU A 33 -2.40 -4.85 4.61
C LEU A 33 -1.80 -3.54 5.17
N ALA A 34 -2.65 -2.58 5.49
CA ALA A 34 -2.30 -1.30 6.10
C ALA A 34 -1.64 -1.45 7.48
N ALA A 35 -2.18 -2.29 8.36
CA ALA A 35 -1.66 -2.45 9.71
C ALA A 35 -0.31 -3.20 9.74
N ARG A 36 0.00 -3.96 8.68
CA ARG A 36 1.21 -4.78 8.59
C ARG A 36 2.42 -4.05 8.00
N ASP A 37 2.18 -3.02 7.22
CA ASP A 37 3.23 -2.22 6.60
C ASP A 37 3.78 -1.16 7.57
N TRP A 38 5.11 -0.99 7.63
CA TRP A 38 5.74 -0.03 8.55
C TRP A 38 5.37 1.42 8.24
N ARG A 39 5.00 1.70 6.99
CA ARG A 39 4.76 3.06 6.50
C ARG A 39 3.36 3.55 6.83
N THR A 40 2.44 2.69 7.23
CA THR A 40 1.02 3.05 7.35
C THR A 40 0.45 2.73 8.72
N ARG A 41 -0.50 3.56 9.16
CA ARG A 41 -1.32 3.33 10.35
C ARG A 41 -2.77 3.67 10.05
N LEU A 42 -3.67 2.79 10.45
CA LEU A 42 -5.10 2.97 10.26
C LEU A 42 -5.66 3.99 11.27
N ALA A 43 -6.26 5.06 10.75
CA ALA A 43 -6.91 6.11 11.51
C ALA A 43 -8.42 5.87 11.69
N GLY A 44 -9.04 5.11 10.79
CA GLY A 44 -10.45 4.77 10.85
C GLY A 44 -10.92 3.98 9.63
N GLU A 45 -12.04 3.29 9.82
CA GLU A 45 -12.70 2.45 8.82
C GLU A 45 -14.16 2.86 8.73
N PHE A 46 -14.66 2.97 7.50
CA PHE A 46 -16.00 3.45 7.20
C PHE A 46 -16.61 2.62 6.08
N ASP A 47 -17.92 2.39 6.17
CA ASP A 47 -18.73 1.66 5.20
C ASP A 47 -19.51 2.58 4.24
N GLU A 48 -19.44 3.89 4.45
CA GLU A 48 -20.10 4.90 3.62
C GLU A 48 -19.20 6.13 3.42
N PRO A 49 -19.19 6.75 2.22
CA PRO A 49 -18.30 7.87 1.89
C PRO A 49 -18.30 9.03 2.89
N LEU A 50 -19.48 9.41 3.38
CA LEU A 50 -19.65 10.60 4.21
C LEU A 50 -19.35 10.34 5.69
N LYS A 51 -19.27 9.07 6.12
CA LYS A 51 -18.98 8.72 7.52
C LYS A 51 -17.54 9.03 7.93
N VAL A 52 -16.64 9.30 6.97
CA VAL A 52 -15.27 9.78 7.25
C VAL A 52 -15.24 11.24 7.74
N ILE A 53 -16.25 12.05 7.43
CA ILE A 53 -16.27 13.50 7.70
C ILE A 53 -16.09 13.83 9.19
N PRO A 54 -16.78 13.18 10.15
CA PRO A 54 -16.56 13.40 11.57
C PRO A 54 -15.10 13.21 11.99
N LEU A 55 -14.39 12.22 11.43
CA LEU A 55 -12.97 12.00 11.70
C LEU A 55 -12.13 13.17 11.18
N LEU A 56 -12.41 13.67 9.97
CA LEU A 56 -11.67 14.79 9.37
C LEU A 56 -11.83 16.10 10.14
N HIS A 57 -12.95 16.30 10.83
CA HIS A 57 -13.21 17.50 11.62
C HIS A 57 -12.63 17.48 13.04
N GLN A 58 -12.09 16.34 13.50
CA GLN A 58 -11.46 16.30 14.81
C GLN A 58 -10.20 17.17 14.81
N LYS A 59 -10.03 18.02 15.84
CA LYS A 59 -8.87 18.94 15.93
C LYS A 59 -7.51 18.25 15.91
N SER A 60 -7.47 16.97 16.31
CA SER A 60 -6.27 16.13 16.33
C SER A 60 -6.18 15.17 15.14
N SER A 61 -7.10 15.25 14.18
CA SER A 61 -7.09 14.41 13.00
C SER A 61 -5.88 14.74 12.13
N ASN A 62 -5.08 13.72 11.84
CA ASN A 62 -3.88 13.83 11.01
C ASN A 62 -3.95 12.84 9.83
N VAL A 63 -5.15 12.60 9.27
CA VAL A 63 -5.31 11.70 8.12
C VAL A 63 -4.52 12.26 6.94
N ASP A 64 -3.62 11.44 6.42
CA ASP A 64 -2.77 11.74 5.26
C ASP A 64 -3.45 11.35 3.95
N LEU A 65 -4.15 10.22 3.96
CA LEU A 65 -4.80 9.66 2.78
C LEU A 65 -6.10 8.95 3.13
N ILE A 66 -7.09 9.10 2.25
CA ILE A 66 -8.34 8.35 2.25
C ILE A 66 -8.28 7.34 1.09
N LEU A 67 -8.36 6.05 1.41
CA LEU A 67 -8.68 5.00 0.45
C LEU A 67 -10.19 5.01 0.26
N MET A 68 -10.63 5.28 -0.96
CA MET A 68 -12.04 5.50 -1.27
C MET A 68 -12.53 4.52 -2.32
N ASP A 69 -13.38 3.58 -1.91
CA ASP A 69 -14.06 2.73 -2.87
C ASP A 69 -15.05 3.52 -3.73
N THR A 70 -15.07 3.18 -5.01
CA THR A 70 -15.82 3.91 -6.03
C THR A 70 -17.14 3.24 -6.40
N GLU A 71 -17.43 2.06 -5.82
CA GLU A 71 -18.58 1.22 -6.16
C GLU A 71 -19.60 1.12 -4.99
N ILE A 72 -19.44 1.92 -3.94
CA ILE A 72 -20.34 1.94 -2.77
C ILE A 72 -21.79 2.27 -3.18
N PRO A 73 -22.77 1.37 -2.92
CA PRO A 73 -24.17 1.60 -3.24
C PRO A 73 -24.78 2.80 -2.50
N GLY A 74 -25.68 3.53 -3.17
CA GLY A 74 -26.42 4.64 -2.56
C GLY A 74 -25.64 5.94 -2.36
N GLY A 75 -24.36 5.98 -2.76
CA GLY A 75 -23.48 7.15 -2.68
C GLY A 75 -23.36 7.95 -3.99
N GLU A 76 -24.47 8.12 -4.73
CA GLU A 76 -24.48 8.54 -6.15
C GLU A 76 -23.75 9.85 -6.46
N ASP A 77 -23.41 10.68 -5.45
CA ASP A 77 -22.58 11.86 -5.66
C ASP A 77 -21.68 12.25 -4.47
N TRP A 78 -20.88 11.32 -3.94
CA TRP A 78 -20.00 11.62 -2.79
C TRP A 78 -18.86 12.61 -3.10
N ILE A 79 -18.43 12.73 -4.37
CA ILE A 79 -17.24 13.51 -4.76
C ILE A 79 -17.39 14.99 -4.38
N PRO A 80 -18.45 15.72 -4.78
CA PRO A 80 -18.62 17.13 -4.42
C PRO A 80 -18.66 17.36 -2.90
N GLU A 81 -19.32 16.47 -2.15
CA GLU A 81 -19.45 16.59 -0.70
C GLU A 81 -18.09 16.43 0.00
N ILE A 82 -17.33 15.40 -0.35
CA ILE A 82 -16.01 15.18 0.26
C ILE A 82 -15.02 16.28 -0.12
N LEU A 83 -15.06 16.75 -1.37
CA LEU A 83 -14.23 17.88 -1.81
C LEU A 83 -14.60 19.17 -1.08
N GLY A 84 -15.88 19.39 -0.80
CA GLY A 84 -16.36 20.52 -0.01
C GLY A 84 -15.78 20.51 1.41
N VAL A 85 -15.75 19.35 2.06
CA VAL A 85 -15.16 19.18 3.40
C VAL A 85 -13.64 19.37 3.36
N ILE A 86 -12.96 18.67 2.45
CA ILE A 86 -11.49 18.67 2.36
C ILE A 86 -10.95 20.06 2.03
N SER A 87 -11.66 20.85 1.21
CA SER A 87 -11.26 22.23 0.86
C SER A 87 -11.18 23.17 2.06
N GLY A 88 -11.89 22.88 3.15
CA GLY A 88 -11.86 23.66 4.40
C GLY A 88 -10.74 23.28 5.36
N LEU A 89 -10.00 22.20 5.09
CA LEU A 89 -8.96 21.70 5.98
C LEU A 89 -7.63 22.40 5.74
N LYS A 90 -6.90 22.68 6.83
CA LYS A 90 -5.55 23.25 6.75
C LYS A 90 -4.56 22.29 6.06
N HIS A 91 -4.74 20.99 6.28
CA HIS A 91 -3.95 19.92 5.70
C HIS A 91 -4.92 18.89 5.11
N PRO A 92 -5.39 19.11 3.88
CA PRO A 92 -6.34 18.19 3.24
C PRO A 92 -5.69 16.83 2.99
N PRO A 93 -6.35 15.70 3.32
CA PRO A 93 -5.84 14.38 2.96
C PRO A 93 -5.88 14.19 1.44
N ALA A 94 -4.95 13.38 0.95
CA ALA A 94 -5.02 12.83 -0.40
C ALA A 94 -6.15 11.80 -0.51
N ILE A 95 -6.67 11.56 -1.72
CA ILE A 95 -7.69 10.55 -1.98
C ILE A 95 -7.18 9.60 -3.06
N LEU A 96 -7.00 8.33 -2.70
CA LEU A 96 -6.67 7.26 -3.63
C LEU A 96 -7.91 6.40 -3.82
N CYS A 97 -8.44 6.40 -5.05
CA CYS A 97 -9.64 5.66 -5.37
C CYS A 97 -9.33 4.16 -5.59
N THR A 98 -10.21 3.30 -5.10
CA THR A 98 -10.19 1.85 -5.35
C THR A 98 -11.45 1.42 -6.11
N GLY A 99 -11.35 0.37 -6.91
CA GLY A 99 -12.51 -0.23 -7.56
C GLY A 99 -12.23 -1.65 -8.02
N ASN A 100 -13.27 -2.43 -8.28
CA ASN A 100 -13.14 -3.76 -8.88
C ASN A 100 -12.90 -3.68 -10.39
N ARG A 101 -13.41 -2.63 -11.05
CA ARG A 101 -13.27 -2.41 -12.49
C ARG A 101 -13.03 -0.94 -12.80
N ALA A 102 -12.24 -0.69 -13.85
CA ALA A 102 -12.03 0.67 -14.34
C ALA A 102 -13.37 1.26 -14.81
N ASN A 103 -13.71 2.44 -14.28
CA ASN A 103 -15.00 3.08 -14.49
C ASN A 103 -14.80 4.46 -15.16
N PRO A 104 -15.33 4.69 -16.37
CA PRO A 104 -15.13 5.95 -17.10
C PRO A 104 -15.78 7.14 -16.41
N GLN A 105 -16.95 6.94 -15.79
CA GLN A 105 -17.64 8.00 -15.06
C GLN A 105 -16.81 8.45 -13.85
N VAL A 106 -16.24 7.51 -13.10
CA VAL A 106 -15.36 7.83 -11.97
C VAL A 106 -14.11 8.57 -12.45
N LEU A 107 -13.36 8.00 -13.39
CA LEU A 107 -12.10 8.57 -13.87
C LEU A 107 -12.27 10.01 -14.40
N SER A 108 -13.36 10.27 -15.13
CA SER A 108 -13.66 11.60 -15.67
C SER A 108 -13.83 12.70 -14.61
N ARG A 109 -14.08 12.30 -13.35
CA ARG A 109 -14.36 13.21 -12.22
C ARG A 109 -13.17 13.42 -11.30
N LEU A 110 -12.04 12.71 -11.52
CA LEU A 110 -10.86 12.77 -10.66
C LEU A 110 -9.90 13.93 -11.00
N ALA A 111 -10.42 15.03 -11.57
CA ALA A 111 -9.58 16.16 -11.99
C ALA A 111 -9.07 17.03 -10.82
N HIS A 112 -9.62 16.86 -9.61
CA HIS A 112 -9.24 17.66 -8.45
C HIS A 112 -7.86 17.27 -7.90
N PRO A 113 -6.98 18.21 -7.52
CA PRO A 113 -5.63 17.91 -7.02
C PRO A 113 -5.53 17.09 -5.73
N CYS A 114 -6.65 16.87 -5.02
CA CYS A 114 -6.66 16.00 -3.84
C CYS A 114 -6.72 14.52 -4.22
N PHE A 115 -7.25 14.19 -5.40
CA PHE A 115 -7.11 12.83 -5.90
C PHE A 115 -5.65 12.60 -6.25
N VAL A 116 -5.16 11.39 -5.97
CA VAL A 116 -3.76 11.00 -6.21
C VAL A 116 -3.65 9.69 -6.97
N GLY A 117 -4.78 9.09 -7.35
CA GLY A 117 -4.77 7.86 -8.10
C GLY A 117 -6.11 7.17 -8.20
N TYR A 118 -6.14 6.16 -9.06
CA TYR A 118 -7.23 5.20 -9.16
C TYR A 118 -6.65 3.83 -9.49
N ILE A 119 -6.84 2.88 -8.57
CA ILE A 119 -6.26 1.54 -8.64
C ILE A 119 -7.36 0.47 -8.60
N LEU A 120 -7.15 -0.63 -9.34
CA LEU A 120 -8.05 -1.78 -9.29
C LEU A 120 -7.61 -2.78 -8.22
N LYS A 121 -8.56 -3.26 -7.41
CA LYS A 121 -8.32 -4.17 -6.28
C LYS A 121 -7.61 -5.47 -6.70
N ASP A 122 -8.04 -6.07 -7.81
CA ASP A 122 -7.41 -7.29 -8.36
C ASP A 122 -5.99 -7.04 -8.90
N GLU A 123 -5.76 -5.88 -9.53
CA GLU A 123 -4.47 -5.55 -10.12
C GLU A 123 -3.44 -5.11 -9.08
N ILE A 124 -3.86 -4.39 -8.03
CA ILE A 124 -2.98 -3.98 -6.95
C ILE A 124 -2.73 -5.11 -5.94
N SER A 125 -3.65 -6.05 -5.80
CA SER A 125 -3.50 -7.25 -4.98
C SER A 125 -2.99 -6.92 -3.57
N PHE A 126 -1.78 -7.37 -3.20
CA PHE A 126 -1.18 -7.16 -1.88
C PHE A 126 -0.34 -5.87 -1.78
N ALA A 127 -0.18 -5.12 -2.86
CA ALA A 127 0.71 -3.96 -2.96
C ALA A 127 0.06 -2.64 -2.51
N LEU A 128 -1.02 -2.68 -1.72
CA LEU A 128 -1.80 -1.51 -1.34
C LEU A 128 -0.94 -0.44 -0.62
N ALA A 129 -0.12 -0.84 0.35
CA ALA A 129 0.72 0.10 1.09
C ALA A 129 1.80 0.76 0.21
N TRP A 130 2.27 0.06 -0.83
CA TRP A 130 3.15 0.64 -1.84
C TRP A 130 2.43 1.72 -2.66
N ALA A 131 1.18 1.49 -3.07
CA ALA A 131 0.40 2.51 -3.76
C ALA A 131 0.19 3.77 -2.91
N ILE A 132 -0.07 3.61 -1.62
CA ILE A 132 -0.24 4.72 -0.67
C ILE A 132 1.05 5.54 -0.55
N ASP A 133 2.18 4.88 -0.32
CA ASP A 133 3.48 5.52 -0.19
C ASP A 133 3.84 6.31 -1.44
N ILE A 134 3.76 5.69 -2.62
CA ILE A 134 4.03 6.36 -3.90
C ILE A 134 3.07 7.53 -4.13
N ALA A 135 1.78 7.38 -3.84
CA ALA A 135 0.80 8.46 -3.98
C ALA A 135 1.16 9.67 -3.09
N LEU A 136 1.58 9.41 -1.85
CA LEU A 136 1.98 10.45 -0.89
C LEU A 136 3.34 11.08 -1.20
N THR A 137 4.16 10.49 -2.06
CA THR A 137 5.35 11.16 -2.65
C THR A 137 4.99 12.17 -3.75
N GLY A 138 3.70 12.35 -4.06
CA GLY A 138 3.21 13.33 -5.03
C GLY A 138 3.13 12.82 -6.46
N LYS A 139 3.20 11.50 -6.66
CA LYS A 139 2.98 10.84 -7.95
C LYS A 139 1.54 10.37 -8.08
N TRP A 140 0.99 10.45 -9.28
CA TRP A 140 -0.32 9.87 -9.59
C TRP A 140 -0.19 8.34 -9.72
N VAL A 141 -1.02 7.57 -9.01
CA VAL A 141 -0.91 6.09 -9.00
C VAL A 141 -2.09 5.45 -9.72
N ILE A 142 -1.81 4.59 -10.69
CA ILE A 142 -2.82 3.82 -11.42
C ILE A 142 -2.41 2.37 -11.61
N THR A 143 -3.38 1.51 -11.90
CA THR A 143 -3.12 0.14 -12.39
C THR A 143 -3.38 0.05 -13.90
N GLU A 144 -2.98 -1.06 -14.52
CA GLU A 144 -3.04 -1.25 -15.97
C GLU A 144 -4.46 -1.10 -16.55
N GLY A 145 -5.49 -1.61 -15.88
CA GLY A 145 -6.88 -1.46 -16.32
C GLY A 145 -7.32 0.01 -16.36
N VAL A 146 -6.90 0.82 -15.39
CA VAL A 146 -7.18 2.26 -15.38
C VAL A 146 -6.37 2.99 -16.45
N ARG A 147 -5.10 2.62 -16.67
CA ARG A 147 -4.27 3.17 -17.76
C ARG A 147 -4.89 2.89 -19.13
N SER A 148 -5.30 1.64 -19.37
CA SER A 148 -5.96 1.22 -20.60
C SER A 148 -7.27 1.98 -20.85
N LEU A 149 -8.08 2.19 -19.80
CA LEU A 149 -9.28 3.00 -19.87
C LEU A 149 -8.95 4.47 -20.21
N ALA A 150 -8.00 5.08 -19.49
CA ALA A 150 -7.59 6.46 -19.73
C ALA A 150 -7.12 6.68 -21.18
N ALA A 151 -6.34 5.75 -21.72
CA ALA A 151 -5.90 5.77 -23.11
C ALA A 151 -7.08 5.68 -24.10
N ALA A 152 -8.02 4.75 -23.88
CA ALA A 152 -9.20 4.61 -24.73
C ALA A 152 -10.08 5.87 -24.74
N MET A 153 -10.16 6.56 -23.60
CA MET A 153 -10.94 7.78 -23.42
C MET A 153 -10.20 9.07 -23.81
N HIS A 154 -8.92 8.98 -24.16
CA HIS A 154 -8.03 10.14 -24.30
C HIS A 154 -8.02 11.04 -23.05
N TYR A 155 -8.16 10.42 -21.86
CA TYR A 155 -8.12 11.12 -20.58
C TYR A 155 -6.67 11.52 -20.27
N PRO A 156 -6.38 12.80 -20.00
CA PRO A 156 -5.03 13.25 -19.68
C PRO A 156 -4.67 12.87 -18.25
N ILE A 157 -3.91 11.78 -18.09
CA ILE A 157 -3.43 11.34 -16.78
C ILE A 157 -2.51 12.43 -16.18
N PRO A 158 -2.69 12.82 -14.90
CA PRO A 158 -1.78 13.74 -14.22
C PRO A 158 -0.36 13.20 -14.12
N HIS A 159 0.65 14.06 -14.32
CA HIS A 159 2.07 13.70 -14.22
C HIS A 159 2.73 14.37 -13.00
N PRO A 160 3.74 13.73 -12.38
CA PRO A 160 4.29 12.40 -12.70
C PRO A 160 3.32 11.26 -12.35
N CYS A 161 3.33 10.16 -13.11
CA CYS A 161 2.46 9.01 -12.87
C CYS A 161 3.23 7.70 -12.77
N VAL A 162 2.78 6.80 -11.90
CA VAL A 162 3.29 5.43 -11.77
C VAL A 162 2.16 4.44 -12.05
N VAL A 163 2.44 3.50 -12.95
CA VAL A 163 1.59 2.35 -13.22
C VAL A 163 2.10 1.19 -12.38
N MET A 164 1.23 0.59 -11.58
CA MET A 164 1.57 -0.51 -10.67
C MET A 164 0.86 -1.80 -11.08
N ASP A 165 1.59 -2.92 -11.03
CA ASP A 165 1.02 -4.27 -11.14
C ASP A 165 1.42 -5.10 -9.92
N GLY A 166 0.53 -5.17 -8.94
CA GLY A 166 0.71 -5.94 -7.72
C GLY A 166 0.51 -7.44 -7.88
N ARG A 167 0.13 -7.91 -9.07
CA ARG A 167 0.12 -9.35 -9.40
C ARG A 167 1.51 -9.84 -9.76
N LYS A 168 2.41 -8.91 -10.12
CA LYS A 168 3.81 -9.18 -10.46
C LYS A 168 4.72 -8.68 -9.36
N THR A 169 4.89 -9.49 -8.32
CA THR A 169 5.80 -9.20 -7.21
C THR A 169 7.02 -10.10 -7.24
N LEU A 170 7.97 -9.91 -6.32
CA LEU A 170 9.07 -10.85 -6.11
C LEU A 170 8.60 -12.28 -5.82
N GLN A 171 7.35 -12.49 -5.36
CA GLN A 171 6.77 -13.83 -5.23
C GLN A 171 6.71 -14.58 -6.56
N SER A 172 6.64 -13.89 -7.70
CA SER A 172 6.66 -14.52 -9.03
C SER A 172 7.97 -15.25 -9.34
N THR A 173 9.05 -14.94 -8.60
CA THR A 173 10.34 -15.65 -8.70
C THR A 173 10.39 -16.93 -7.85
N LEU A 174 9.42 -17.11 -6.94
CA LEU A 174 9.30 -18.29 -6.09
C LEU A 174 8.59 -19.41 -6.84
N SER A 175 8.88 -20.66 -6.49
CA SER A 175 8.04 -21.79 -6.90
C SER A 175 6.62 -21.63 -6.35
N LYS A 176 5.62 -22.31 -6.96
CA LYS A 176 4.23 -22.26 -6.50
C LYS A 176 4.09 -22.57 -5.00
N HIS A 177 4.78 -23.63 -4.55
CA HIS A 177 4.75 -24.04 -3.14
C HIS A 177 5.40 -22.98 -2.22
N GLN A 178 6.55 -22.42 -2.62
CA GLN A 178 7.18 -21.34 -1.85
C GLN A 178 6.33 -20.06 -1.84
N SER A 179 5.62 -19.76 -2.93
CA SER A 179 4.69 -18.62 -2.99
C SER A 179 3.55 -18.82 -1.98
N GLU A 180 2.93 -20.00 -1.93
CA GLU A 180 1.91 -20.35 -0.93
C GLU A 180 2.44 -20.22 0.50
N VAL A 181 3.62 -20.78 0.77
CA VAL A 181 4.28 -20.67 2.09
C VAL A 181 4.62 -19.23 2.43
N SER A 182 5.15 -18.44 1.49
CA SER A 182 5.46 -17.02 1.71
C SER A 182 4.21 -16.21 2.05
N ARG A 183 3.07 -16.54 1.44
CA ARG A 183 1.79 -15.91 1.72
C ARG A 183 1.34 -16.22 3.15
N LEU A 184 1.30 -17.50 3.54
CA LEU A 184 0.91 -17.88 4.90
C LEU A 184 1.88 -17.33 5.96
N ALA A 185 3.19 -17.49 5.74
CA ALA A 185 4.21 -17.06 6.69
C ALA A 185 4.30 -15.53 6.81
N PHE A 186 4.33 -14.79 5.70
CA PHE A 186 4.71 -13.37 5.70
C PHE A 186 3.58 -12.41 5.37
N LEU A 187 2.49 -12.85 4.73
CA LEU A 187 1.30 -12.01 4.52
C LEU A 187 0.31 -12.20 5.66
N PHE A 188 0.15 -13.43 6.14
CA PHE A 188 -0.77 -13.78 7.23
C PHE A 188 -0.10 -13.92 8.61
N SER A 189 1.23 -13.82 8.73
CA SER A 189 1.95 -13.97 10.02
C SER A 189 1.76 -15.33 10.67
N MET A 190 1.46 -16.37 9.88
CA MET A 190 1.17 -17.67 10.45
C MET A 190 2.38 -18.21 11.20
N GLU A 191 2.15 -18.68 12.43
CA GLU A 191 3.19 -19.29 13.24
C GLU A 191 3.73 -20.56 12.58
N ARG A 192 4.99 -20.90 12.81
CA ARG A 192 5.68 -21.97 12.05
C ARG A 192 5.05 -23.35 12.24
N ARG A 193 4.47 -23.61 13.41
CA ARG A 193 3.70 -24.81 13.71
C ARG A 193 2.37 -24.85 12.96
N GLU A 194 1.58 -23.78 13.02
CA GLU A 194 0.33 -23.67 12.27
C GLU A 194 0.56 -23.77 10.76
N LEU A 195 1.64 -23.15 10.27
CA LEU A 195 2.09 -23.26 8.90
C LEU A 195 2.44 -24.70 8.52
N ALA A 196 3.09 -25.45 9.41
CA ALA A 196 3.41 -26.85 9.16
C ALA A 196 2.14 -27.70 9.08
N ASP A 197 1.21 -27.48 10.01
CA ASP A 197 -0.09 -28.16 10.04
C ASP A 197 -0.91 -27.87 8.76
N GLU A 198 -1.02 -26.59 8.35
CA GLU A 198 -1.74 -26.16 7.14
C GLU A 198 -1.12 -26.73 5.86
N MET A 199 0.22 -26.80 5.79
CA MET A 199 0.93 -27.34 4.64
C MET A 199 1.02 -28.87 4.64
N GLY A 200 0.59 -29.55 5.72
CA GLY A 200 0.71 -30.99 5.88
C GLY A 200 2.16 -31.49 5.95
N ILE A 201 3.07 -30.68 6.50
CA ILE A 201 4.51 -30.98 6.62
C ILE A 201 4.94 -31.01 8.10
N VAL A 202 6.14 -31.52 8.37
CA VAL A 202 6.72 -31.50 9.71
C VAL A 202 7.25 -30.09 10.03
N GLU A 203 7.16 -29.68 11.30
CA GLU A 203 7.55 -28.34 11.76
C GLU A 203 8.98 -27.95 11.37
N ASP A 204 9.97 -28.85 11.53
CA ASP A 204 11.36 -28.59 11.13
C ASP A 204 11.52 -28.25 9.64
N TRP A 205 10.67 -28.86 8.79
CA TRP A 205 10.63 -28.57 7.36
C TRP A 205 10.06 -27.17 7.08
N SER A 206 9.06 -26.73 7.85
CA SER A 206 8.51 -25.37 7.78
C SER A 206 9.59 -24.32 8.06
N TYR A 207 10.40 -24.50 9.11
CA TYR A 207 11.54 -23.62 9.39
C TYR A 207 12.57 -23.60 8.25
N GLY A 208 12.94 -24.77 7.73
CA GLY A 208 13.87 -24.89 6.61
C GLY A 208 13.39 -24.15 5.36
N LEU A 209 12.11 -24.32 5.02
CA LEU A 209 11.51 -23.70 3.84
C LEU A 209 11.43 -22.17 3.98
N VAL A 210 10.97 -21.66 5.13
CA VAL A 210 10.95 -20.22 5.40
C VAL A 210 12.35 -19.61 5.35
N SER A 211 13.35 -20.31 5.90
CA SER A 211 14.76 -19.86 5.82
C SER A 211 15.28 -19.81 4.39
N GLN A 212 14.89 -20.75 3.52
CA GLN A 212 15.24 -20.71 2.10
C GLN A 212 14.59 -19.54 1.39
N ILE A 213 13.32 -19.24 1.70
CA ILE A 213 12.63 -18.08 1.11
C ILE A 213 13.30 -16.78 1.55
N TYR A 214 13.69 -16.63 2.84
CA TYR A 214 14.45 -15.46 3.28
C TYR A 214 15.77 -15.28 2.51
N ALA A 215 16.49 -16.38 2.26
CA ALA A 215 17.74 -16.33 1.48
C ALA A 215 17.47 -15.94 0.02
N GLN A 216 16.44 -16.51 -0.60
CA GLN A 216 16.06 -16.19 -1.98
C GLN A 216 15.59 -14.75 -2.16
N LEU A 217 14.93 -14.18 -1.15
CA LEU A 217 14.51 -12.78 -1.12
C LEU A 217 15.64 -11.81 -0.75
N GLY A 218 16.82 -12.30 -0.35
CA GLY A 218 17.95 -11.44 0.04
C GLY A 218 17.74 -10.66 1.33
N VAL A 219 16.84 -11.11 2.22
CA VAL A 219 16.41 -10.35 3.42
C VAL A 219 17.60 -10.00 4.33
N LYS A 220 18.51 -10.96 4.54
CA LYS A 220 19.70 -10.73 5.36
C LYS A 220 20.69 -9.78 4.68
N ASP A 221 20.80 -9.83 3.36
CA ASP A 221 21.73 -8.97 2.61
C ASP A 221 21.25 -7.53 2.70
N ILE A 222 19.95 -7.29 2.48
CA ILE A 222 19.30 -5.98 2.67
C ILE A 222 19.49 -5.44 4.09
N LEU A 223 19.45 -6.28 5.12
CA LEU A 223 19.65 -5.83 6.49
C LEU A 223 21.12 -5.55 6.84
N ASN A 224 22.09 -6.02 6.08
CA ASN A 224 23.52 -5.84 6.37
C ASN A 224 24.23 -4.88 5.41
N ASP A 225 23.66 -4.62 4.23
CA ASP A 225 24.28 -3.83 3.17
C ASP A 225 23.38 -2.66 2.75
N ASP A 226 23.93 -1.44 2.79
CA ASP A 226 23.25 -0.21 2.35
C ASP A 226 23.03 -0.18 0.83
N GLU A 227 23.96 -0.71 0.04
CA GLU A 227 23.82 -0.75 -1.41
C GLU A 227 22.69 -1.70 -1.81
N ALA A 228 22.60 -2.87 -1.16
CA ALA A 228 21.48 -3.79 -1.35
C ALA A 228 20.15 -3.13 -0.95
N LEU A 229 20.08 -2.47 0.20
CA LEU A 229 18.88 -1.78 0.66
C LEU A 229 18.39 -0.73 -0.35
N ILE A 230 19.29 0.13 -0.83
CA ILE A 230 18.97 1.17 -1.82
C ILE A 230 18.60 0.53 -3.17
N SER A 231 19.24 -0.58 -3.57
CA SER A 231 18.91 -1.26 -4.81
C SER A 231 17.49 -1.84 -4.82
N TYR A 232 16.99 -2.33 -3.69
CA TYR A 232 15.64 -2.90 -3.61
C TYR A 232 14.56 -1.84 -3.42
N PHE A 233 14.78 -0.88 -2.53
CA PHE A 233 13.75 0.07 -2.13
C PHE A 233 13.90 1.45 -2.77
N GLY A 234 15.03 1.77 -3.40
CA GLY A 234 15.29 3.09 -3.95
C GLY A 234 15.24 4.18 -2.88
N ASP A 235 14.63 5.32 -3.22
CA ASP A 235 14.47 6.47 -2.32
C ASP A 235 13.14 6.41 -1.55
N GLN A 236 12.95 5.36 -0.75
CA GLN A 236 11.76 5.19 0.11
C GLN A 236 12.09 5.49 1.57
N PRO A 237 12.00 6.77 2.01
CA PRO A 237 12.61 7.24 3.25
C PRO A 237 12.10 6.52 4.50
N LEU A 238 10.82 6.13 4.53
CA LEU A 238 10.22 5.43 5.66
C LEU A 238 10.77 4.01 5.84
N ILE A 239 10.88 3.24 4.74
CA ILE A 239 11.45 1.88 4.80
C ILE A 239 12.93 1.96 5.18
N LEU A 240 13.68 2.88 4.56
CA LEU A 240 15.09 3.10 4.87
C LEU A 240 15.30 3.43 6.35
N ALA A 241 14.49 4.34 6.91
CA ALA A 241 14.56 4.71 8.32
C ALA A 241 14.19 3.55 9.26
N HIS A 242 13.24 2.70 8.89
CA HIS A 242 12.89 1.51 9.67
C HIS A 242 14.00 0.45 9.66
N VAL A 243 14.59 0.19 8.50
CA VAL A 243 15.73 -0.75 8.41
C VAL A 243 16.93 -0.24 9.20
N GLN A 244 17.22 1.05 9.17
CA GLN A 244 18.28 1.64 9.99
C GLN A 244 18.03 1.45 11.49
N LYS A 245 16.80 1.66 11.97
CA LYS A 245 16.44 1.39 13.38
C LYS A 245 16.63 -0.08 13.76
N ILE A 246 16.28 -1.02 12.87
CA ILE A 246 16.48 -2.46 13.08
C ILE A 246 17.97 -2.77 13.24
N ARG A 247 18.83 -2.16 12.41
CA ARG A 247 20.28 -2.32 12.48
C ARG A 247 20.87 -1.75 13.77
N GLU A 248 20.46 -0.56 14.18
CA GLU A 248 20.92 0.08 15.41
C GLU A 248 20.53 -0.69 16.68
N ALA A 249 19.35 -1.34 16.67
CA ALA A 249 18.88 -2.16 17.78
C ALA A 249 19.51 -3.57 17.83
N GLY A 250 20.12 -4.02 16.73
CA GLY A 250 20.65 -5.37 16.57
C GLY A 250 22.06 -5.54 17.14
N ASN A 251 22.18 -6.06 18.36
CA ASN A 251 23.46 -6.55 18.91
C ASN A 251 23.85 -7.90 18.28
N HIS A 252 24.21 -7.90 16.99
CA HIS A 252 24.71 -9.05 16.21
C HIS A 252 23.69 -10.06 15.64
N SER A 253 22.40 -9.99 16.00
CA SER A 253 21.36 -10.83 15.39
C SER A 253 20.02 -10.12 15.25
N PHE A 254 19.38 -10.23 14.09
CA PHE A 254 18.05 -9.67 13.82
C PHE A 254 16.93 -10.53 14.44
N LYS A 255 15.88 -9.89 14.96
CA LYS A 255 14.74 -10.62 15.52
C LYS A 255 13.92 -11.24 14.39
N ALA A 256 13.27 -12.38 14.67
CA ALA A 256 12.43 -13.07 13.69
C ALA A 256 11.30 -12.17 13.14
N HIS A 257 10.72 -11.34 14.00
CA HIS A 257 9.69 -10.37 13.61
C HIS A 257 10.21 -9.34 12.58
N ASP A 258 11.41 -8.80 12.77
CA ASP A 258 12.00 -7.82 11.85
C ASP A 258 12.26 -8.43 10.47
N LEU A 259 12.72 -9.68 10.43
CA LEU A 259 12.92 -10.44 9.19
C LEU A 259 11.60 -10.70 8.46
N GLU A 260 10.57 -11.11 9.21
CA GLU A 260 9.24 -11.36 8.67
C GLU A 260 8.60 -10.10 8.09
N THR A 261 8.67 -8.99 8.82
CA THR A 261 8.08 -7.74 8.32
C THR A 261 8.88 -7.18 7.14
N LEU A 262 10.21 -7.30 7.10
CA LEU A 262 10.96 -6.94 5.88
C LEU A 262 10.58 -7.83 4.69
N ALA A 263 10.44 -9.15 4.91
CA ALA A 263 9.99 -10.07 3.88
C ALA A 263 8.60 -9.68 3.35
N PHE A 264 7.68 -9.27 4.23
CA PHE A 264 6.36 -8.74 3.84
C PHE A 264 6.49 -7.59 2.82
N HIS A 265 7.36 -6.60 3.07
CA HIS A 265 7.54 -5.47 2.15
C HIS A 265 8.09 -5.91 0.78
N LEU A 266 8.96 -6.92 0.76
CA LEU A 266 9.52 -7.48 -0.47
C LEU A 266 8.50 -8.28 -1.28
N ILE A 267 7.75 -9.17 -0.63
CA ILE A 267 6.78 -10.02 -1.32
C ILE A 267 5.55 -9.25 -1.83
N THR A 268 5.28 -8.08 -1.26
CA THR A 268 4.19 -7.18 -1.68
C THR A 268 4.66 -6.06 -2.60
N MET A 269 5.97 -5.96 -2.88
CA MET A 269 6.51 -4.96 -3.79
C MET A 269 6.03 -5.24 -5.23
N PRO A 270 5.29 -4.32 -5.85
CA PRO A 270 4.77 -4.50 -7.20
C PRO A 270 5.82 -4.17 -8.27
N GLU A 271 5.56 -4.60 -9.50
CA GLU A 271 6.19 -4.00 -10.67
C GLU A 271 5.67 -2.56 -10.82
N MET A 272 6.58 -1.61 -11.05
CA MET A 272 6.26 -0.20 -11.20
C MET A 272 6.86 0.34 -12.50
N VAL A 273 6.06 1.08 -13.27
CA VAL A 273 6.50 1.78 -14.48
C VAL A 273 6.15 3.25 -14.36
N GLU A 274 7.16 4.13 -14.41
CA GLU A 274 6.93 5.58 -14.42
C GLU A 274 6.55 6.05 -15.82
N LEU A 275 5.51 6.87 -15.90
CA LEU A 275 5.12 7.60 -17.10
C LEU A 275 5.66 9.04 -16.98
N HIS A 276 6.47 9.42 -17.98
CA HIS A 276 7.08 10.74 -18.10
C HIS A 276 6.33 11.64 -19.08
#